data_AF-A0A161M3A8-F1
#
_entry.id   AF-A0A161M3A8-F1
#
_cell.length_a   1.000
_cell.length_b   1.000
_cell.length_c   1.000
_cell.angle_alpha   90.00
_cell.angle_beta   90.00
_cell.angle_gamma   90.00
#
_symmetry.space_group_name_H-M   'P 1'
#
loop_
_entity.id
_entity.type
_entity.pdbx_description
1 polymer ?
#
loop_
_entity_poly.entity_id
_entity_poly.type
_entity_poly.pdbx_seq_one_letter_code
_entity_poly.pdbx_strand_id
1 'polypeptide(L)'
;KLLPQAPRFKTHLKMYCVSLPVVVVCMFGAFLVMLFSFRVEDHLRQIANIPFWVIYIPSIVYAVLIYLMNLFYRRFATFLTEWENHRTQSQFDRHRVTKLVLFEFVNNFMSLFYIAFVIQDMELLRYQLATLLIILQALNNVQEAILPLLLRHYYLKIRYIPPPRVDKD
;
A
#
# COMPACT_ATOMS: atom_id res chain seq x y z
N LYS A 1 -3.77 14.59 39.17
CA LYS A 1 -4.64 13.86 38.22
C LYS A 1 -4.00 12.50 37.97
N LEU A 2 -4.62 11.41 38.44
CA LEU A 2 -4.17 10.04 38.15
C LEU A 2 -4.52 9.74 36.69
N LEU A 3 -3.51 9.52 35.85
CA LEU A 3 -3.70 9.07 34.48
C LEU A 3 -3.96 7.55 34.50
N PRO A 4 -4.87 7.02 33.68
CA PRO A 4 -5.08 5.58 33.57
C PRO A 4 -3.78 4.91 33.12
N GLN A 5 -3.21 4.06 33.98
CA GLN A 5 -1.92 3.41 33.74
C GLN A 5 -2.13 1.92 33.48
N ALA A 6 -2.17 1.54 32.20
CA ALA A 6 -2.12 0.14 31.82
C ALA A 6 -0.71 -0.44 32.11
N PRO A 7 -0.59 -1.70 32.60
CA PRO A 7 0.69 -2.34 32.84
C PRO A 7 1.42 -2.61 31.51
N ARG A 8 2.59 -1.98 31.32
CA ARG A 8 3.37 -2.00 30.06
C ARG A 8 3.72 -3.40 29.55
N PHE A 9 3.98 -4.35 30.45
CA PHE A 9 4.27 -5.74 30.10
C PHE A 9 3.12 -6.41 29.33
N LYS A 10 1.86 -6.09 29.66
CA LYS A 10 0.70 -6.68 28.95
C LYS A 10 0.61 -6.18 27.50
N THR A 11 0.95 -4.91 27.26
CA THR A 11 1.00 -4.31 25.92
C THR A 11 2.11 -4.94 25.07
N HIS A 12 3.33 -5.05 25.62
CA HIS A 12 4.43 -5.68 24.90
C HIS A 12 4.19 -7.16 24.61
N LEU A 13 3.62 -7.90 25.58
CA LEU A 13 3.28 -9.31 25.38
C LEU A 13 2.27 -9.49 24.24
N LYS A 14 1.20 -8.68 24.20
CA LYS A 14 0.21 -8.71 23.12
C LYS A 14 0.82 -8.38 21.75
N MET A 15 1.69 -7.37 21.71
CA MET A 15 2.35 -6.92 20.49
C MET A 15 3.24 -8.02 19.90
N TYR A 16 4.14 -8.61 20.71
CA TYR A 16 5.10 -9.59 20.21
C TYR A 16 4.50 -10.99 20.03
N CYS A 17 3.62 -11.45 20.93
CA CYS A 17 3.09 -12.82 20.88
C CYS A 17 1.88 -12.99 19.96
N VAL A 18 1.16 -11.91 19.63
CA VAL A 18 -0.09 -12.01 18.83
C VAL A 18 0.00 -11.19 17.55
N SER A 19 0.29 -9.90 17.67
CA SER A 19 0.24 -9.01 16.51
C SER A 19 1.34 -9.29 15.49
N LEU A 20 2.59 -9.45 15.95
CA LEU A 20 3.71 -9.78 15.06
C LEU A 20 3.50 -11.10 14.29
N PRO A 21 3.14 -12.24 14.91
CA PRO A 21 2.89 -13.46 14.17
C PRO A 21 1.69 -13.34 13.22
N VAL A 22 0.64 -12.61 13.59
CA VAL A 22 -0.48 -12.34 12.69
C VAL A 22 -0.03 -11.57 11.45
N VAL A 23 0.81 -10.53 11.62
CA VAL A 23 1.40 -9.79 10.49
C VAL A 23 2.23 -10.71 9.59
N VAL A 24 3.07 -11.57 10.17
CA VAL A 24 3.87 -12.55 9.42
C VAL A 24 2.98 -13.52 8.64
N VAL A 25 1.90 -14.01 9.24
CA VAL A 25 0.93 -14.88 8.54
C VAL A 25 0.27 -14.13 7.38
N CYS A 26 -0.12 -12.86 7.55
CA CYS A 26 -0.65 -12.05 6.46
C CYS A 26 0.37 -11.84 5.32
N MET A 27 1.64 -11.58 5.66
CA MET A 27 2.72 -11.44 4.69
C MET A 27 2.96 -12.74 3.93
N PHE A 28 2.95 -13.88 4.63
CA PHE A 28 3.04 -15.19 4.00
C PHE A 28 1.85 -15.47 3.09
N GLY A 29 0.63 -15.09 3.50
CA GLY A 29 -0.56 -15.17 2.66
C GLY A 29 -0.43 -14.36 1.37
N ALA A 30 0.06 -13.12 1.45
CA ALA A 30 0.34 -12.29 0.27
C ALA A 30 1.37 -12.95 -0.67
N PHE A 31 2.42 -13.55 -0.11
CA PHE A 31 3.40 -14.31 -0.88
C PHE A 31 2.77 -15.53 -1.58
N LEU A 32 1.88 -16.26 -0.92
CA LEU A 32 1.16 -17.38 -1.55
C LEU A 32 0.25 -16.92 -2.70
N VAL A 33 -0.45 -15.79 -2.53
CA VAL A 33 -1.27 -15.18 -3.59
C VAL A 33 -0.40 -14.84 -4.80
N MET A 34 0.76 -14.22 -4.59
CA MET A 34 1.72 -13.93 -5.65
C MET A 34 2.17 -15.21 -6.38
N LEU A 35 2.54 -16.28 -5.65
CA LEU A 35 2.93 -17.54 -6.26
C LEU A 35 1.79 -18.17 -7.08
N PHE A 36 0.56 -18.08 -6.60
CA PHE A 36 -0.61 -18.57 -7.31
C PHE A 36 -0.84 -17.78 -8.61
N SER A 37 -0.77 -16.45 -8.55
CA SER A 37 -0.90 -15.58 -9.72
C SER A 37 0.15 -15.89 -10.79
N PHE A 38 1.42 -16.11 -10.40
CA PHE A 38 2.45 -16.51 -11.35
C PHE A 38 2.23 -17.90 -11.95
N ARG A 39 1.76 -18.87 -11.18
CA ARG A 39 1.40 -20.20 -11.75
C ARG A 39 0.27 -20.10 -12.75
N VAL A 40 -0.75 -19.28 -12.47
CA VAL A 40 -1.85 -19.06 -13.40
C VAL A 40 -1.36 -18.39 -14.69
N GLU A 41 -0.49 -17.39 -14.57
CA GLU A 41 0.09 -16.69 -15.72
C GLU A 41 0.95 -17.62 -16.59
N ASP A 42 1.81 -18.44 -15.97
CA ASP A 42 2.63 -19.42 -16.68
C ASP A 42 1.78 -20.49 -17.38
N HIS A 43 0.75 -21.01 -16.71
CA HIS A 43 -0.14 -22.00 -17.29
C HIS A 43 -0.91 -21.44 -18.50
N LEU A 44 -1.38 -20.19 -18.41
CA LEU A 44 -2.03 -19.54 -19.54
C LEU A 44 -1.06 -19.37 -20.71
N ARG A 45 0.17 -18.90 -20.47
CA ARG A 45 1.18 -18.72 -21.54
C ARG A 45 1.52 -20.00 -22.31
N GLN A 46 1.36 -21.18 -21.69
CA GLN A 46 1.64 -22.48 -22.31
C GLN A 46 0.52 -22.99 -23.23
N ILE A 47 -0.68 -22.44 -23.14
CA ILE A 47 -1.82 -22.87 -23.97
C ILE A 47 -1.61 -22.34 -25.40
N ALA A 48 -1.63 -23.24 -26.39
CA ALA A 48 -1.58 -22.84 -27.79
C ALA A 48 -2.92 -22.24 -28.24
N ASN A 49 -2.89 -21.18 -29.07
CA ASN A 49 -4.06 -20.52 -29.67
C ASN A 49 -4.97 -19.70 -28.71
N ILE A 50 -4.43 -19.16 -27.63
CA ILE A 50 -5.16 -18.15 -26.84
C ILE A 50 -5.04 -16.75 -27.46
N PRO A 51 -6.12 -15.95 -27.42
CA PRO A 51 -6.09 -14.58 -27.89
C PRO A 51 -5.20 -13.70 -26.99
N PHE A 52 -4.44 -12.79 -27.61
CA PHE A 52 -3.44 -11.94 -26.95
C PHE A 52 -3.96 -11.20 -25.70
N TRP A 53 -5.21 -10.71 -25.74
CA TRP A 53 -5.83 -9.99 -24.63
C TRP A 53 -6.02 -10.85 -23.36
N VAL A 54 -6.23 -12.16 -23.51
CA VAL A 54 -6.47 -13.07 -22.38
C VAL A 54 -5.21 -13.29 -21.55
N ILE A 55 -4.03 -13.17 -22.16
CA ILE A 55 -2.73 -13.30 -21.48
C ILE A 55 -2.53 -12.19 -20.42
N TYR A 56 -3.13 -11.01 -20.61
CA TYR A 56 -3.02 -9.89 -19.67
C TYR A 56 -4.01 -9.94 -18.51
N ILE A 57 -5.07 -10.75 -18.60
CA ILE A 57 -6.12 -10.82 -17.57
C ILE A 57 -5.55 -11.19 -16.18
N PRO A 58 -4.69 -12.22 -16.02
CA PRO A 58 -4.13 -12.57 -14.72
C PRO A 58 -3.31 -11.45 -14.10
N SER A 59 -2.55 -10.71 -14.91
CA SER A 59 -1.73 -9.59 -14.45
C SER A 59 -2.61 -8.44 -13.93
N ILE A 60 -3.69 -8.11 -14.66
CA ILE A 60 -4.65 -7.08 -14.23
C ILE A 60 -5.37 -7.51 -12.95
N VAL A 61 -5.84 -8.77 -12.88
CA VAL A 61 -6.49 -9.30 -11.68
C VAL A 61 -5.52 -9.27 -10.50
N TYR A 62 -4.27 -9.65 -10.69
CA TYR A 62 -3.25 -9.61 -9.65
C TYR A 62 -2.98 -8.17 -9.16
N ALA A 63 -2.91 -7.19 -10.06
CA ALA A 63 -2.77 -5.78 -9.68
C ALA A 63 -3.96 -5.29 -8.84
N VAL A 64 -5.19 -5.68 -9.20
CA VAL A 64 -6.40 -5.37 -8.41
C VAL A 64 -6.35 -6.05 -7.05
N LEU A 65 -5.91 -7.31 -6.97
CA LEU A 65 -5.76 -8.03 -5.70
C LEU A 65 -4.75 -7.34 -4.79
N ILE A 66 -3.59 -6.92 -5.30
CA ILE A 66 -2.60 -6.14 -4.54
C ILE A 66 -3.24 -4.89 -3.93
N TYR A 67 -3.98 -4.12 -4.74
CA TYR A 67 -4.66 -2.91 -4.27
C TYR A 67 -5.68 -3.22 -3.16
N LEU A 68 -6.52 -4.24 -3.34
CA LEU A 68 -7.52 -4.65 -2.36
C LEU A 68 -6.87 -5.17 -1.06
N MET A 69 -5.80 -5.95 -1.16
CA MET A 69 -5.04 -6.44 -0.01
C MET A 69 -4.42 -5.29 0.78
N ASN A 70 -3.84 -4.29 0.11
CA ASN A 70 -3.30 -3.10 0.77
C ASN A 70 -4.40 -2.31 1.50
N LEU A 71 -5.56 -2.13 0.87
CA LEU A 71 -6.70 -1.43 1.49
C LEU A 71 -7.25 -2.18 2.71
N PHE A 72 -7.44 -3.49 2.58
CA PHE A 72 -7.92 -4.34 3.66
C PHE A 72 -6.93 -4.35 4.82
N TYR A 73 -5.65 -4.58 4.53
CA TYR A 73 -4.61 -4.63 5.54
C TYR A 73 -4.44 -3.28 6.24
N ARG A 74 -4.65 -2.14 5.56
CA ARG A 74 -4.67 -0.82 6.20
C ARG A 74 -5.71 -0.71 7.31
N ARG A 75 -6.93 -1.19 7.06
CA ARG A 75 -7.98 -1.23 8.09
C ARG A 75 -7.62 -2.23 9.19
N PHE A 76 -7.16 -3.41 8.82
CA PHE A 76 -6.80 -4.47 9.76
C PHE A 76 -5.66 -4.08 10.70
N ALA A 77 -4.58 -3.48 10.18
CA ALA A 77 -3.46 -2.99 10.99
C ALA A 77 -3.88 -1.88 11.95
N THR A 78 -4.86 -1.05 11.55
CA THR A 78 -5.43 -0.01 12.43
C THR A 78 -6.17 -0.67 13.59
N PHE A 79 -7.08 -1.60 13.29
CA PHE A 79 -7.80 -2.39 14.31
C PHE A 79 -6.85 -3.14 15.26
N LEU A 80 -5.82 -3.79 14.73
CA LEU A 80 -4.84 -4.53 15.53
C LEU A 80 -4.05 -3.60 16.47
N THR A 81 -3.71 -2.40 15.99
CA THR A 81 -2.97 -1.40 16.79
C THR A 81 -3.85 -0.72 17.83
N GLU A 82 -5.16 -0.58 17.57
CA GLU A 82 -6.16 -0.14 18.56
C GLU A 82 -6.32 -1.19 19.66
N TRP A 83 -6.39 -2.47 19.29
CA TRP A 83 -6.49 -3.58 20.24
C TRP A 83 -5.28 -3.73 21.16
N GLU A 84 -4.07 -3.38 20.69
CA GLU A 84 -2.85 -3.36 21.49
C GLU A 84 -2.89 -2.30 22.61
N ASN A 85 -3.76 -1.29 22.51
CA ASN A 85 -3.98 -0.23 23.49
C ASN A 85 -2.69 0.51 23.91
N HIS A 86 -2.14 1.27 22.97
CA HIS A 86 -0.94 2.10 23.20
C HIS A 86 -1.24 3.32 24.07
N ARG A 87 -0.26 3.72 24.91
CA ARG A 87 -0.43 4.84 25.84
C ARG A 87 -0.40 6.21 25.15
N THR A 88 0.39 6.35 24.09
CA THR A 88 0.57 7.62 23.38
C THR A 88 0.26 7.47 21.91
N GLN A 89 -0.27 8.55 21.32
CA GLN A 89 -0.57 8.59 19.88
C GLN A 89 0.68 8.32 19.03
N SER A 90 1.84 8.87 19.44
CA SER A 90 3.10 8.61 18.74
C SER A 90 3.51 7.13 18.73
N GLN A 91 3.27 6.39 19.82
CA GLN A 91 3.52 4.94 19.85
C GLN A 91 2.56 4.20 18.92
N PHE A 92 1.27 4.52 19.00
CA PHE A 92 0.25 3.98 18.12
C PHE A 92 0.63 4.17 16.64
N ASP A 93 0.95 5.40 16.24
CA ASP A 93 1.26 5.72 14.86
C ASP A 93 2.54 5.03 14.38
N ARG A 94 3.59 5.00 15.20
CA ARG A 94 4.84 4.30 14.86
C ARG A 94 4.60 2.81 14.61
N HIS A 95 3.94 2.12 15.54
CA HIS A 95 3.69 0.69 15.41
C HIS A 95 2.75 0.36 14.25
N ARG A 96 1.71 1.18 14.04
CA ARG A 96 0.82 1.05 12.88
C ARG A 96 1.57 1.21 11.57
N VAL A 97 2.35 2.29 11.41
CA VAL A 97 3.12 2.57 10.20
C VAL A 97 4.13 1.48 9.91
N THR A 98 4.85 0.97 10.93
CA THR A 98 5.79 -0.14 10.73
C THR A 98 5.10 -1.38 10.17
N LYS A 99 3.94 -1.79 10.71
CA LYS A 99 3.18 -2.95 10.21
C LYS A 99 2.71 -2.74 8.77
N LEU A 100 2.26 -1.52 8.44
CA LEU A 100 1.81 -1.16 7.10
C LEU A 100 2.96 -1.22 6.10
N VAL A 101 4.07 -0.54 6.39
CA VAL A 101 5.22 -0.48 5.48
C VAL A 101 5.80 -1.87 5.23
N LEU A 102 5.91 -2.71 6.26
CA LEU A 102 6.40 -4.09 6.09
C LEU A 102 5.50 -4.92 5.16
N PHE A 103 4.18 -4.84 5.36
CA PHE A 103 3.24 -5.56 4.52
C PHE A 103 3.21 -5.03 3.09
N GLU A 104 3.14 -3.71 2.92
CA GLU A 104 3.14 -3.07 1.59
C GLU A 104 4.44 -3.32 0.85
N PHE A 105 5.57 -3.37 1.56
CA PHE A 105 6.85 -3.72 0.97
C PHE A 105 6.80 -5.14 0.37
N VAL A 106 6.37 -6.13 1.14
CA VAL A 106 6.25 -7.50 0.62
C VAL A 106 5.21 -7.56 -0.50
N ASN A 107 4.02 -7.01 -0.30
CA ASN A 107 2.95 -7.12 -1.29
C ASN A 107 3.30 -6.46 -2.65
N ASN A 108 4.10 -5.39 -2.65
CA ASN A 108 4.47 -4.68 -3.89
C ASN A 108 5.82 -5.11 -4.49
N PHE A 109 6.80 -5.54 -3.68
CA PHE A 109 8.15 -5.87 -4.18
C PHE A 109 8.47 -7.36 -4.23
N MET A 110 7.69 -8.22 -3.56
CA MET A 110 8.01 -9.66 -3.51
C MET A 110 7.94 -10.32 -4.88
N SER A 111 7.06 -9.85 -5.78
CA SER A 111 7.00 -10.33 -7.17
C SER A 111 8.29 -10.03 -7.93
N LEU A 112 8.87 -8.83 -7.75
CA LEU A 112 10.14 -8.43 -8.35
C LEU A 112 11.29 -9.29 -7.81
N PHE A 113 11.32 -9.54 -6.50
CA PHE A 113 12.33 -10.42 -5.90
C PHE A 113 12.21 -11.86 -6.42
N TYR A 114 10.99 -12.37 -6.59
CA TYR A 114 10.76 -13.69 -7.16
C TYR A 114 11.25 -13.77 -8.61
N ILE A 115 10.94 -12.76 -9.43
CA ILE A 115 11.44 -12.69 -10.81
C ILE A 115 12.97 -12.64 -10.82
N ALA A 116 13.59 -11.83 -9.97
CA ALA A 116 15.04 -11.64 -9.94
C ALA A 116 15.81 -12.90 -9.49
N PHE A 117 15.36 -13.55 -8.42
CA PHE A 117 16.11 -14.62 -7.78
C PHE A 117 15.67 -16.03 -8.17
N VAL A 118 14.41 -16.23 -8.56
CA VAL A 118 13.86 -17.56 -8.89
C VAL A 118 13.73 -17.75 -10.39
N ILE A 119 13.03 -16.84 -11.10
CA ILE A 119 12.86 -16.94 -12.56
C ILE A 119 14.15 -16.53 -13.28
N GLN A 120 14.90 -15.59 -12.71
CA GLN A 120 16.14 -15.02 -13.26
C GLN A 120 15.97 -14.34 -14.63
N ASP A 121 14.77 -13.83 -14.92
CA ASP A 121 14.48 -13.06 -16.13
C ASP A 121 14.83 -11.57 -15.93
N MET A 122 16.05 -11.22 -16.33
CA MET A 122 16.58 -9.86 -16.19
C MET A 122 15.90 -8.85 -17.13
N GLU A 123 15.36 -9.29 -18.27
CA GLU A 123 14.66 -8.38 -19.19
C GLU A 123 13.32 -7.96 -18.61
N LEU A 124 12.53 -8.93 -18.13
CA LEU A 124 11.25 -8.66 -17.46
C LEU A 124 11.47 -7.82 -16.20
N LEU A 125 12.48 -8.15 -15.41
CA LEU A 125 12.83 -7.39 -14.20
C LEU A 125 13.17 -5.93 -14.52
N ARG A 126 14.04 -5.70 -15.52
CA ARG A 126 14.41 -4.36 -15.95
C ARG A 126 13.20 -3.57 -16.43
N TYR A 127 12.34 -4.21 -17.23
CA TYR A 127 11.12 -3.57 -17.73
C TYR A 127 10.21 -3.14 -16.56
N GLN A 128 9.92 -4.05 -15.63
CA GLN A 128 9.05 -3.75 -14.49
C GLN A 128 9.65 -2.67 -13.57
N LEU A 129 10.95 -2.74 -13.27
CA LEU A 129 11.61 -1.70 -12.48
C LEU A 129 11.62 -0.34 -13.18
N ALA A 130 11.90 -0.31 -14.49
CA ALA A 130 11.88 0.92 -15.25
C ALA A 130 10.48 1.55 -15.28
N THR A 131 9.44 0.75 -15.53
CA THR A 131 8.04 1.24 -15.50
C THR A 131 7.67 1.77 -14.12
N LEU A 132 8.01 1.04 -13.04
CA LEU A 132 7.80 1.49 -11.67
C LEU A 132 8.48 2.84 -11.40
N LEU A 133 9.77 2.96 -11.70
CA LEU A 133 10.53 4.18 -11.46
C LEU A 133 10.02 5.37 -12.27
N ILE A 134 9.69 5.15 -13.56
CA ILE A 134 9.13 6.20 -14.42
C ILE A 134 7.78 6.67 -13.88
N ILE A 135 6.91 5.74 -13.49
CA ILE A 135 5.58 6.06 -12.93
C ILE A 135 5.74 6.81 -11.60
N LEU A 136 6.61 6.34 -10.70
CA LEU A 136 6.87 6.99 -9.42
C LEU A 136 7.43 8.41 -9.61
N GLN A 137 8.40 8.59 -10.50
CA GLN A 137 8.94 9.91 -10.81
C GLN A 137 7.86 10.83 -11.38
N ALA A 138 7.01 10.34 -12.28
CA ALA A 138 5.89 11.10 -12.83
C ALA A 138 4.91 11.52 -11.73
N LEU A 139 4.52 10.60 -10.84
CA LEU A 139 3.61 10.89 -9.73
C LEU A 139 4.20 11.91 -8.75
N ASN A 140 5.48 11.75 -8.39
CA ASN A 140 6.17 12.69 -7.50
C ASN A 140 6.24 14.08 -8.14
N ASN A 141 6.62 14.18 -9.42
CA ASN A 141 6.63 15.45 -10.16
C ASN A 141 5.25 16.11 -10.21
N VAL A 142 4.17 15.34 -10.40
CA VAL A 142 2.79 15.85 -10.41
C VAL A 142 2.39 16.37 -9.02
N GLN A 143 2.69 15.61 -7.96
CA GLN A 143 2.38 16.02 -6.58
C GLN A 143 3.20 17.23 -6.13
N GLU A 144 4.46 17.34 -6.57
CA GLU A 144 5.37 18.40 -6.14
C GLU A 144 5.21 19.70 -6.95
N ALA A 145 4.95 19.62 -8.25
CA ALA A 145 4.83 20.81 -9.10
C ALA A 145 3.38 21.21 -9.38
N ILE A 146 2.53 20.26 -9.80
CA ILE A 146 1.20 20.58 -10.32
C ILE A 146 0.22 20.84 -9.18
N LEU A 147 0.25 20.01 -8.14
CA LEU A 147 -0.66 20.13 -6.99
C LEU A 147 -0.55 21.49 -6.27
N PRO A 148 0.65 22.03 -5.92
CA PRO A 148 0.73 23.35 -5.30
C PRO A 148 0.33 24.48 -6.26
N LEU A 149 0.57 24.34 -7.57
CA LEU A 149 0.13 25.34 -8.55
C LEU A 149 -1.39 25.37 -8.69
N LEU A 150 -2.05 24.20 -8.75
CA LEU A 150 -3.51 24.11 -8.76
C LEU A 150 -4.12 24.65 -7.47
N LEU A 151 -3.57 24.28 -6.30
CA LEU A 151 -4.01 24.81 -5.02
C LEU A 151 -3.83 26.33 -4.95
N ARG A 152 -2.67 26.85 -5.38
CA ARG A 152 -2.40 28.29 -5.44
C ARG A 152 -3.40 29.00 -6.36
N HIS A 153 -3.66 28.46 -7.55
CA HIS A 153 -4.60 29.04 -8.51
C HIS A 153 -6.03 29.05 -7.95
N TYR A 154 -6.45 27.96 -7.30
CA TYR A 154 -7.77 27.86 -6.67
C TYR A 154 -7.91 28.80 -5.45
N TYR A 155 -6.89 28.88 -4.60
CA TYR A 155 -6.85 29.79 -3.45
C TYR A 155 -6.94 31.26 -3.88
N LEU A 156 -6.20 31.66 -4.93
CA LEU A 156 -6.27 33.01 -5.48
C LEU A 156 -7.64 33.29 -6.09
N LYS A 157 -8.19 32.36 -6.88
CA LYS A 157 -9.53 32.53 -7.48
C LYS A 157 -10.62 32.76 -6.44
N ILE A 158 -10.56 32.06 -5.30
CA ILE A 158 -11.49 32.27 -4.18
C ILE A 158 -11.29 33.65 -3.52
N ARG A 159 -10.04 34.09 -3.34
CA ARG A 159 -9.73 35.38 -2.70
C ARG A 159 -10.15 36.60 -3.52
N TYR A 160 -10.25 36.47 -4.85
CA TYR A 160 -10.73 37.54 -5.74
C TYR A 160 -12.27 37.59 -5.90
N ILE A 161 -13.03 36.68 -5.28
CA ILE A 161 -14.49 36.78 -5.21
C ILE A 161 -14.82 37.81 -4.10
N PRO A 162 -15.38 38.99 -4.45
CA PRO A 162 -15.74 39.98 -3.45
C PRO A 162 -16.84 39.42 -2.53
N PRO A 163 -16.85 39.77 -1.23
CA PRO A 163 -17.94 39.36 -0.33
C PRO A 163 -19.28 39.87 -0.90
N PRO A 164 -20.38 39.11 -0.71
CA PRO A 164 -21.69 39.56 -1.15
C PRO A 164 -21.98 40.93 -0.55
N ARG A 165 -22.41 41.88 -1.39
CA ARG A 165 -22.85 43.19 -0.92
C ARG A 165 -24.07 42.95 -0.04
N VAL A 166 -23.90 43.17 1.26
CA VAL A 166 -25.03 43.25 2.18
C VAL A 166 -25.69 44.59 1.85
N ASP A 167 -26.72 44.56 1.00
CA ASP A 167 -27.61 45.70 0.83
C ASP A 167 -28.24 45.96 2.21
N LYS A 168 -27.90 47.12 2.77
CA LYS A 168 -28.53 47.63 4.00
C LYS A 168 -29.75 48.42 3.54
N ASP A 169 -30.92 47.82 3.71
CA ASP A 169 -32.21 48.53 3.65
C ASP A 169 -32.29 49.60 4.74
#